data_AF-A0A956I385-F1
#
_entry.id   AF-A0A956I385-F1
#
_cell.length_a   1.000
_cell.length_b   1.000
_cell.length_c   1.000
_cell.angle_alpha   90.00
_cell.angle_beta   90.00
_cell.angle_gamma   90.00
#
_symmetry.space_group_name_H-M   'P 1'
#
loop_
_entity.id
_entity.type
_entity.pdbx_description
1 polymer ?
#
loop_
_entity_poly.entity_id
_entity_poly.type
_entity_poly.pdbx_seq_one_letter_code
_entity_poly.pdbx_strand_id
1 'polypeptide(L)'
;MTTEADAVQKEPSMLVQKAMIADHFDALAQVPETKKKVVYTFVPGNLTELLHAFDVLPVYPEINALQSAMRQKSGKFINEAERAGHSEDVCTYVKCDIGMKRNGNIGPTGQRLPDPDLLLLSYTGCFTFMKWFELLREEYDCPVV
;
A
#
# COMPACT_ATOMS: atom_id res chain seq x y z
N MET A 1 -14.85 7.23 -39.77
CA MET A 1 -14.94 5.77 -39.55
C MET A 1 -14.11 5.48 -38.31
N THR A 2 -14.72 5.63 -37.14
CA THR A 2 -14.10 5.33 -35.84
C THR A 2 -14.09 3.82 -35.69
N THR A 3 -12.90 3.23 -35.69
CA THR A 3 -12.69 1.83 -35.30
C THR A 3 -13.16 1.69 -33.85
N GLU A 4 -14.23 0.94 -33.61
CA GLU A 4 -14.54 0.45 -32.27
C GLU A 4 -13.29 -0.30 -31.79
N ALA A 5 -12.65 0.20 -30.74
CA ALA A 5 -11.55 -0.50 -30.13
C ALA A 5 -12.10 -1.85 -29.63
N ASP A 6 -11.53 -2.95 -30.11
CA ASP A 6 -11.90 -4.29 -29.67
C ASP A 6 -11.96 -4.32 -28.14
N ALA A 7 -13.10 -4.71 -27.59
CA ALA A 7 -13.29 -4.78 -26.16
C ALA A 7 -12.29 -5.78 -25.57
N VAL A 8 -11.48 -5.34 -24.60
CA VAL A 8 -10.45 -6.17 -23.98
C VAL A 8 -11.09 -7.43 -23.39
N GLN A 9 -10.81 -8.59 -23.99
CA GLN A 9 -11.28 -9.88 -23.50
C GLN A 9 -10.49 -10.28 -22.24
N LYS A 10 -11.17 -10.38 -21.11
CA LYS A 10 -10.56 -10.77 -19.82
C LYS A 10 -10.73 -12.25 -19.57
N GLU A 11 -9.68 -12.89 -19.08
CA GLU A 11 -9.78 -14.27 -18.60
C GLU A 11 -10.60 -14.33 -17.29
N PRO A 12 -11.27 -15.47 -17.00
CA PRO A 12 -11.97 -15.65 -15.73
C PRO A 12 -11.07 -15.42 -14.51
N SER A 13 -9.80 -15.83 -14.58
CA SER A 13 -8.78 -15.63 -13.54
C SER A 13 -8.58 -14.14 -13.19
N MET A 14 -8.57 -13.26 -14.20
CA MET A 14 -8.41 -11.82 -14.02
C MET A 14 -9.62 -11.19 -13.31
N LEU A 15 -10.82 -11.72 -13.57
CA LEU A 15 -12.04 -11.28 -12.90
C LEU A 15 -12.02 -11.66 -11.43
N VAL A 16 -11.64 -12.90 -11.12
CA VAL A 16 -11.51 -13.39 -9.73
C VAL A 16 -10.44 -12.59 -8.99
N GLN A 17 -9.24 -12.43 -9.57
CA GLN A 17 -8.17 -11.64 -8.95
C GLN A 17 -8.61 -10.20 -8.66
N LYS A 18 -9.31 -9.56 -9.60
CA LYS A 18 -9.84 -8.21 -9.40
C LYS A 18 -10.85 -8.16 -8.25
N ALA A 19 -11.75 -9.15 -8.15
CA ALA A 19 -12.71 -9.24 -7.07
C ALA A 19 -12.00 -9.40 -5.72
N MET A 20 -11.05 -10.33 -5.60
CA MET A 20 -10.29 -10.54 -4.37
C MET A 20 -9.55 -9.28 -3.89
N ILE A 21 -8.93 -8.54 -4.82
CA ILE A 21 -8.26 -7.28 -4.49
C ILE A 21 -9.28 -6.22 -4.03
N ALA A 22 -10.42 -6.11 -4.72
CA ALA A 22 -11.48 -5.16 -4.35
C ALA A 22 -12.04 -5.48 -2.96
N ASP A 23 -12.41 -6.74 -2.72
CA ASP A 23 -12.95 -7.20 -1.44
C ASP A 23 -11.96 -6.92 -0.28
N HIS A 24 -10.65 -7.09 -0.53
CA HIS A 24 -9.63 -6.76 0.46
C HIS A 24 -9.57 -5.26 0.79
N PHE A 25 -9.61 -4.38 -0.22
CA PHE A 25 -9.65 -2.94 0.03
C PHE A 25 -10.97 -2.48 0.66
N ASP A 26 -12.08 -3.13 0.35
CA ASP A 26 -13.38 -2.86 1.00
C ASP A 26 -13.33 -3.26 2.47
N ALA A 27 -12.72 -4.41 2.81
CA ALA A 27 -12.49 -4.82 4.19
C ALA A 27 -11.61 -3.81 4.94
N LEU A 28 -10.54 -3.30 4.32
CA LEU A 28 -9.70 -2.25 4.90
C LEU A 28 -10.47 -0.95 5.15
N ALA A 29 -11.35 -0.56 4.22
CA ALA A 29 -12.18 0.64 4.38
C ALA A 29 -13.18 0.52 5.54
N GLN A 30 -13.60 -0.69 5.89
CA GLN A 30 -14.53 -0.99 6.99
C GLN A 30 -13.84 -1.21 8.35
N VAL A 31 -12.52 -1.05 8.44
CA VAL A 31 -11.77 -1.15 9.72
C VAL A 31 -12.32 -0.22 10.82
N PRO A 32 -12.75 1.03 10.54
CA PRO A 32 -13.34 1.90 11.55
C PRO A 32 -14.56 1.29 12.25
N GLU A 33 -15.37 0.51 11.55
CA GLU A 33 -16.56 -0.17 12.06
C GLU A 33 -16.24 -1.54 12.64
N THR A 34 -15.47 -2.35 11.91
CA THR A 34 -15.18 -3.75 12.28
C THR A 34 -14.14 -3.88 13.39
N LYS A 35 -13.32 -2.85 13.61
CA LYS A 35 -12.20 -2.84 14.58
C LYS A 35 -11.18 -3.97 14.36
N LYS A 36 -11.12 -4.54 13.15
CA LYS A 36 -10.07 -5.50 12.79
C LYS A 36 -8.70 -4.86 12.91
N LYS A 37 -7.73 -5.66 13.35
CA LYS A 37 -6.33 -5.23 13.45
C LYS A 37 -5.69 -5.17 12.07
N VAL A 38 -4.84 -4.16 11.87
CA VAL A 38 -4.17 -3.90 10.59
C VAL A 38 -2.67 -4.03 10.78
N VAL A 39 -2.03 -4.80 9.91
CA VAL A 39 -0.58 -4.97 9.91
C VAL A 39 -0.02 -4.49 8.59
N TYR A 40 0.94 -3.57 8.65
CA TYR A 40 1.68 -3.19 7.45
C TYR A 40 2.87 -4.15 7.29
N THR A 41 3.04 -4.69 6.09
CA THR A 41 4.14 -5.59 5.71
C THR A 41 4.48 -5.38 4.24
N PHE A 42 5.52 -6.07 3.76
CA PHE A 42 5.93 -6.07 2.36
C PHE A 42 5.53 -7.36 1.64
N VAL A 43 5.50 -7.31 0.30
CA VAL A 43 5.17 -8.48 -0.53
C VAL A 43 6.34 -9.48 -0.59
N PRO A 44 7.61 -9.06 -0.74
CA PRO A 44 8.74 -9.97 -0.58
C PRO A 44 8.76 -10.58 0.82
N GLY A 45 8.95 -11.91 0.89
CA GLY A 45 8.89 -12.63 2.16
C GLY A 45 7.51 -12.59 2.79
N ASN A 46 6.46 -12.60 1.95
CA ASN A 46 5.07 -12.42 2.33
C ASN A 46 4.66 -13.30 3.51
N LEU A 47 3.98 -12.69 4.49
CA LEU A 47 3.47 -13.36 5.69
C LEU A 47 1.94 -13.34 5.75
N THR A 48 1.25 -13.13 4.62
CA THR A 48 -0.22 -13.05 4.53
C THR A 48 -0.92 -14.20 5.25
N GLU A 49 -0.48 -15.44 5.05
CA GLU A 49 -1.09 -16.62 5.64
C GLU A 49 -1.01 -16.60 7.16
N LEU A 50 0.12 -16.14 7.71
CA LEU A 50 0.29 -15.95 9.15
C LEU A 50 -0.66 -14.86 9.66
N LEU A 51 -0.76 -13.74 8.95
CA LEU A 51 -1.65 -12.64 9.32
C LEU A 51 -3.13 -13.06 9.30
N HIS A 52 -3.56 -13.78 8.27
CA HIS A 52 -4.93 -14.31 8.21
C HIS A 52 -5.23 -15.34 9.29
N ALA A 53 -4.24 -16.14 9.72
CA ALA A 53 -4.41 -17.06 10.86
C ALA A 53 -4.71 -16.32 12.19
N PHE A 54 -4.37 -15.03 12.30
CA PHE A 54 -4.71 -14.17 13.44
C PHE A 54 -5.91 -13.24 13.17
N ASP A 55 -6.63 -13.42 12.06
CA ASP A 55 -7.74 -12.54 11.63
C ASP A 55 -7.35 -11.06 11.54
N VAL A 56 -6.12 -10.78 11.11
CA VAL A 56 -5.65 -9.41 10.88
C VAL A 56 -5.55 -9.10 9.39
N LEU A 57 -5.73 -7.83 9.03
CA LEU A 57 -5.74 -7.36 7.66
C LEU A 57 -4.35 -6.81 7.26
N PRO A 58 -3.70 -7.35 6.22
CA PRO A 58 -2.46 -6.79 5.71
C PRO A 58 -2.67 -5.53 4.87
N VAL A 59 -1.74 -4.59 4.98
CA VAL A 59 -1.56 -3.48 4.03
C VAL A 59 -0.13 -3.52 3.51
N TYR A 60 0.03 -3.27 2.22
CA TYR A 60 1.32 -3.30 1.53
C TYR A 60 1.66 -1.92 0.99
N PRO A 61 2.53 -1.15 1.66
CA PRO A 61 2.94 0.18 1.21
C PRO A 61 3.44 0.20 -0.25
N GLU A 62 4.18 -0.82 -0.67
CA GLU A 62 4.68 -0.97 -2.05
C GLU A 62 3.55 -1.10 -3.09
N ILE A 63 2.48 -1.83 -2.77
CA ILE A 63 1.33 -1.99 -3.67
C ILE A 63 0.62 -0.65 -3.78
N ASN A 64 0.45 0.09 -2.67
CA ASN A 64 -0.20 1.40 -2.69
C ASN A 64 0.59 2.41 -3.52
N ALA A 65 1.91 2.43 -3.38
CA ALA A 65 2.79 3.27 -4.19
C ALA A 65 2.69 2.92 -5.69
N LEU A 66 2.73 1.63 -6.03
CA LEU A 66 2.54 1.12 -7.40
C LEU A 66 1.18 1.51 -7.98
N GLN A 67 0.11 1.30 -7.23
CA GLN A 67 -1.25 1.63 -7.68
C GLN A 67 -1.43 3.14 -7.90
N SER A 68 -0.75 3.97 -7.10
CA SER A 68 -0.69 5.42 -7.29
C SER A 68 0.08 5.80 -8.55
N ALA A 69 1.20 5.14 -8.84
CA ALA A 69 1.97 5.35 -10.06
C ALA A 69 1.17 4.95 -11.32
N MET A 70 0.51 3.78 -11.29
CA MET A 70 -0.34 3.31 -12.39
C MET A 70 -1.52 4.26 -12.69
N ARG A 71 -1.97 5.02 -11.70
CA ARG A 71 -3.02 6.06 -11.84
C ARG A 71 -2.47 7.46 -12.10
N GLN A 72 -1.16 7.59 -12.32
CA GLN A 72 -0.48 8.88 -12.53
C GLN A 72 -0.69 9.87 -11.36
N LYS A 73 -0.80 9.35 -10.13
CA LYS A 73 -0.95 10.13 -8.90
C LYS A 73 0.34 10.27 -8.09
N SER A 74 1.33 9.40 -8.33
CA SER A 74 2.57 9.32 -7.55
C SER A 74 3.40 10.62 -7.56
N GLY A 75 3.38 11.38 -8.65
CA GLY A 75 4.18 12.61 -8.77
C GLY A 75 3.88 13.64 -7.67
N LYS A 76 2.61 13.81 -7.29
CA LYS A 76 2.24 14.72 -6.17
C LYS A 76 2.84 14.23 -4.84
N PHE A 77 2.77 12.92 -4.59
CA PHE A 77 3.26 12.33 -3.34
C PHE A 77 4.79 12.38 -3.26
N ILE A 78 5.47 12.08 -4.36
CA ILE A 78 6.94 12.16 -4.42
C ILE A 78 7.41 13.59 -4.13
N ASN A 79 6.81 14.59 -4.78
CA ASN A 79 7.15 16.00 -4.54
C ASN A 79 6.92 16.42 -3.07
N GLU A 80 5.89 15.86 -2.43
CA GLU A 80 5.61 16.13 -1.01
C GLU A 80 6.70 15.54 -0.10
N ALA A 81 7.13 14.31 -0.37
CA ALA A 81 8.22 13.68 0.38
C ALA A 81 9.57 14.39 0.16
N GLU A 82 9.85 14.88 -1.04
CA GLU A 82 11.08 15.63 -1.32
C GLU A 82 11.10 16.98 -0.60
N ARG A 83 9.96 17.69 -0.58
CA ARG A 83 9.80 18.92 0.23
C ARG A 83 9.96 18.66 1.73
N ALA A 84 9.60 17.45 2.18
CA ALA A 84 9.81 16.99 3.54
C ALA A 84 11.28 16.65 3.86
N GLY A 85 12.19 16.71 2.89
CA GLY A 85 13.63 16.49 3.08
C GLY A 85 14.12 15.11 2.61
N HIS A 86 13.29 14.28 1.99
CA HIS A 86 13.78 13.05 1.37
C HIS A 86 14.58 13.37 0.10
N SER A 87 15.79 12.79 -0.02
CA SER A 87 16.61 12.94 -1.24
C SER A 87 15.88 12.40 -2.48
N GLU A 88 16.10 13.05 -3.62
CA GLU A 88 15.58 12.62 -4.92
C GLU A 88 16.05 11.21 -5.29
N ASP A 89 17.23 10.79 -4.79
CA ASP A 89 17.81 9.45 -5.02
C ASP A 89 17.15 8.34 -4.20
N VAL A 90 16.27 8.68 -3.24
CA VAL A 90 15.52 7.68 -2.47
C VAL A 90 14.52 6.98 -3.38
N CYS A 91 14.33 5.67 -3.16
CA CYS A 91 13.36 4.86 -3.88
C CYS A 91 11.98 5.55 -3.96
N THR A 92 11.43 5.62 -5.16
CA THR A 92 10.14 6.28 -5.40
C THR A 92 8.97 5.61 -4.71
N TYR A 93 9.05 4.32 -4.34
CA TYR A 93 8.04 3.68 -3.50
C TYR A 93 7.97 4.33 -2.12
N VAL A 94 9.14 4.54 -1.48
CA VAL A 94 9.24 5.20 -0.18
C VAL A 94 8.68 6.61 -0.25
N LYS A 95 9.15 7.40 -1.22
CA LYS A 95 8.70 8.80 -1.38
C LYS A 95 7.20 8.87 -1.68
N CYS A 96 6.68 7.99 -2.51
CA CYS A 96 5.26 7.93 -2.84
C CYS A 96 4.41 7.56 -1.62
N ASP A 97 4.84 6.58 -0.83
CA ASP A 97 4.11 6.14 0.37
C ASP A 97 4.13 7.17 1.50
N ILE A 98 5.30 7.72 1.83
CA ILE A 98 5.41 8.79 2.84
C ILE A 98 4.60 10.02 2.42
N GLY A 99 4.71 10.42 1.15
CA GLY A 99 3.92 11.53 0.61
C GLY A 99 2.42 11.24 0.59
N MET A 100 2.01 9.99 0.34
CA MET A 100 0.61 9.56 0.40
C MET A 100 0.08 9.61 1.84
N LYS A 101 0.84 9.08 2.81
CA LYS A 101 0.51 9.14 4.24
C LYS A 101 0.30 10.58 4.71
N ARG A 102 1.24 11.48 4.40
CA ARG A 102 1.15 12.91 4.76
C ARG A 102 0.00 13.65 4.06
N ASN A 103 -0.47 13.13 2.92
CA ASN A 103 -1.58 13.68 2.15
C ASN A 103 -2.88 12.88 2.36
N GLY A 104 -3.17 12.54 3.62
CA GLY A 104 -4.45 11.95 4.04
C GLY A 104 -4.53 10.42 3.93
N ASN A 105 -3.48 9.75 3.46
CA ASN A 105 -3.39 8.29 3.33
C ASN A 105 -4.54 7.68 2.51
N ILE A 106 -4.90 8.33 1.40
CA ILE A 106 -6.00 7.88 0.54
C ILE A 106 -5.51 6.79 -0.40
N GLY A 107 -6.08 5.59 -0.23
CA GLY A 107 -5.74 4.40 -1.01
C GLY A 107 -6.25 4.44 -2.45
N PRO A 108 -5.96 3.39 -3.24
CA PRO A 108 -6.28 3.33 -4.66
C PRO A 108 -7.78 3.27 -4.97
N THR A 109 -8.61 2.89 -4.00
CA THR A 109 -10.08 2.89 -4.07
C THR A 109 -10.71 4.25 -3.74
N GLY A 110 -9.90 5.25 -3.36
CA GLY A 110 -10.39 6.56 -2.91
C GLY A 110 -10.82 6.60 -1.45
N GLN A 111 -10.79 5.47 -0.76
CA GLN A 111 -11.01 5.40 0.69
C GLN A 111 -9.70 5.62 1.45
N ARG A 112 -9.78 6.16 2.66
CA ARG A 112 -8.62 6.29 3.54
C ARG A 112 -8.17 4.90 3.99
N LEU A 113 -6.87 4.62 3.86
CA LEU A 113 -6.29 3.41 4.41
C LEU A 113 -6.18 3.52 5.94
N PRO A 114 -6.54 2.47 6.69
CA PRO A 114 -6.40 2.45 8.14
C PRO A 114 -4.93 2.53 8.54
N ASP A 115 -4.64 3.19 9.67
CA ASP A 115 -3.30 3.21 10.23
C ASP A 115 -2.93 1.80 10.80
N PRO A 116 -1.65 1.40 10.79
CA PRO A 116 -1.23 0.09 11.29
C PRO A 116 -1.31 -0.01 12.82
N ASP A 117 -1.72 -1.17 13.31
CA ASP A 117 -1.51 -1.59 14.71
C ASP A 117 -0.12 -2.23 14.92
N LEU A 118 0.50 -2.73 13.84
CA LEU A 118 1.84 -3.31 13.84
C LEU A 118 2.51 -3.08 12.47
N LEU A 119 3.80 -2.76 12.51
CA LEU A 119 4.69 -2.79 11.35
C LEU A 119 5.48 -4.11 11.41
N LEU A 120 5.17 -5.08 10.55
CA LEU A 120 5.85 -6.36 10.49
C LEU A 120 6.87 -6.40 9.34
N LEU A 121 8.16 -6.33 9.66
CA LEU A 121 9.25 -6.28 8.70
C LEU A 121 9.78 -7.68 8.38
N SER A 122 9.34 -8.24 7.27
CA SER A 122 10.00 -9.41 6.67
C SER A 122 11.21 -8.94 5.83
N TYR A 123 12.41 -8.92 6.43
CA TYR A 123 13.62 -8.47 5.73
C TYR A 123 14.10 -9.48 4.69
N THR A 124 13.52 -9.39 3.49
CA THR A 124 13.88 -10.20 2.32
C THR A 124 14.22 -9.35 1.09
N GLY A 125 14.06 -8.03 1.20
CA GLY A 125 14.32 -7.05 0.15
C GLY A 125 15.67 -6.33 0.30
N CYS A 126 15.75 -5.12 -0.26
CA CYS A 126 16.93 -4.27 -0.11
C CYS A 126 16.95 -3.55 1.25
N PHE A 127 18.11 -3.03 1.63
CA PHE A 127 18.29 -2.26 2.87
C PHE A 127 17.31 -1.09 3.01
N THR A 128 16.86 -0.51 1.89
CA THR A 128 15.85 0.55 1.87
C THR A 128 14.54 0.15 2.57
N PHE A 129 14.15 -1.13 2.55
CA PHE A 129 12.91 -1.59 3.20
C PHE A 129 13.01 -1.48 4.72
N MET A 130 14.18 -1.77 5.29
CA MET A 130 14.45 -1.59 6.71
C MET A 130 14.34 -0.11 7.11
N LYS A 131 15.03 0.78 6.37
CA LYS A 131 14.97 2.23 6.61
C LYS A 131 13.57 2.81 6.38
N TRP A 132 12.82 2.27 5.43
CA TRP A 132 11.43 2.67 5.20
C TRP A 132 10.57 2.33 6.40
N PHE A 133 10.70 1.14 7.01
CA PHE A 133 9.94 0.82 8.22
C PHE A 133 10.36 1.64 9.45
N GLU A 134 11.63 2.04 9.55
CA GLU A 134 12.02 3.03 10.57
C GLU A 134 11.31 4.37 10.38
N LEU A 135 11.17 4.84 9.13
CA LEU A 135 10.40 6.05 8.82
C LEU A 135 8.90 5.86 9.13
N LEU A 136 8.31 4.73 8.75
CA LEU A 136 6.90 4.45 9.04
C LEU A 136 6.65 4.36 10.55
N ARG A 137 7.59 3.81 11.32
CA ARG A 137 7.52 3.83 12.78
C ARG A 137 7.40 5.25 13.32
N GLU A 138 8.18 6.18 12.78
CA GLU A 138 8.14 7.60 13.17
C GLU A 138 6.85 8.28 12.71
N GLU A 139 6.37 7.98 11.50
CA GLU A 139 5.13 8.58 10.93
C GLU A 139 3.85 8.08 11.61
N TYR A 140 3.84 6.85 12.14
CA TYR A 140 2.66 6.21 12.71
C TYR A 140 2.72 6.00 14.24
N ASP A 141 3.88 6.22 14.87
CA ASP A 141 4.14 5.89 16.28
C ASP A 141 3.70 4.44 16.62
N CYS A 142 4.12 3.50 15.76
CA CYS A 142 3.63 2.12 15.74
C CYS A 142 4.78 1.13 15.98
N PRO A 143 4.61 0.07 16.79
CA PRO A 143 5.67 -0.91 17.02
C PRO A 143 6.13 -1.57 15.71
N VAL A 144 7.44 -1.79 15.59
CA VAL A 144 8.07 -2.53 14.49
C VAL A 144 8.64 -3.85 15.03
N VAL A 145 8.36 -4.94 14.32
CA VAL A 145 8.90 -6.29 14.58
C VAL A 145 9.62 -6.79 13.35
#